data_AF-A0A9D0ZLP2-F1
#
_entry.id   AF-A0A9D0ZLP2-F1
#
_cell.length_a   1.000
_cell.length_b   1.000
_cell.length_c   1.000
_cell.angle_alpha   90.00
_cell.angle_beta   90.00
_cell.angle_gamma   90.00
#
_symmetry.space_group_name_H-M   'P 1'
#
loop_
_entity.id
_entity.type
_entity.pdbx_description
1 polymer ?
#
loop_
_entity_poly.entity_id
_entity_poly.type
_entity_poly.pdbx_seq_one_letter_code
_entity_poly.pdbx_strand_id
1 'polypeptide(L)'
;MRSRREVNLRKAVRRGRALIAGGNLPAPNRKTAAELLAWLQDRYHLLPLQSKRALAVARDNVLFNPPLREKLPPGEKPRPAAFAIPGFGGKWPVYVFIDLASGCFSVEDNAELRDRLTAVQGLDADDLRNPWMVYNYMRCKKLYGEDGDGHTARP
;
A
#
# COMPACT_ATOMS: atom_id res chain seq x y z
N MET A 1 -17.37 -23.14 12.40
CA MET A 1 -15.97 -22.88 12.86
C MET A 1 -15.51 -21.55 12.25
N ARG A 2 -14.59 -20.80 12.87
CA ARG A 2 -14.11 -19.49 12.36
C ARG A 2 -12.81 -19.62 11.57
N SER A 3 -12.61 -18.83 10.51
CA SER A 3 -11.49 -19.03 9.57
C SER A 3 -10.16 -18.47 10.09
N ARG A 4 -9.02 -19.04 9.66
CA ARG A 4 -7.67 -18.53 10.03
C ARG A 4 -7.47 -17.06 9.63
N ARG A 5 -8.05 -16.64 8.47
CA ARG A 5 -8.05 -15.25 7.99
C ARG A 5 -8.83 -14.32 8.92
N GLU A 6 -10.03 -14.72 9.33
CA GLU A 6 -10.90 -13.98 10.25
C GLU A 6 -10.27 -13.82 11.65
N VAL A 7 -9.65 -14.89 12.17
CA VAL A 7 -8.92 -14.86 13.46
C VAL A 7 -7.72 -13.91 13.39
N ASN A 8 -6.95 -13.96 12.30
CA ASN A 8 -5.81 -13.07 12.10
C ASN A 8 -6.24 -11.59 11.95
N LEU A 9 -7.35 -11.32 11.23
CA LEU A 9 -7.89 -9.98 11.08
C LEU A 9 -8.35 -9.38 12.42
N ARG A 10 -9.04 -10.15 13.28
CA ARG A 10 -9.39 -9.68 14.64
C ARG A 10 -8.16 -9.43 15.51
N LYS A 11 -7.11 -10.25 15.41
CA LYS A 11 -5.83 -10.02 16.11
C LYS A 11 -5.14 -8.73 15.63
N ALA A 12 -5.16 -8.44 14.33
CA ALA A 12 -4.64 -7.21 13.74
C ALA A 12 -5.40 -5.97 14.26
N VAL A 13 -6.72 -5.94 14.08
CA VAL A 13 -7.59 -4.81 14.53
C VAL A 13 -7.44 -4.56 16.04
N ARG A 14 -7.35 -5.61 16.87
CA ARG A 14 -7.14 -5.46 18.31
C ARG A 14 -5.78 -4.82 18.65
N ARG A 15 -4.71 -5.19 17.95
CA ARG A 15 -3.38 -4.59 18.14
C ARG A 15 -3.37 -3.12 17.69
N GLY A 16 -4.03 -2.78 16.60
CA GLY A 16 -4.17 -1.39 16.14
C GLY A 16 -4.93 -0.51 17.13
N ARG A 17 -6.02 -1.01 17.72
CA ARG A 17 -6.76 -0.28 18.78
C ARG A 17 -5.88 0.00 20.01
N ALA A 18 -5.00 -0.93 20.38
CA ALA A 18 -4.06 -0.73 21.49
C ALA A 18 -2.96 0.30 21.15
N LEU A 19 -2.47 0.34 19.90
CA LEU A 19 -1.53 1.37 19.43
C LEU A 19 -2.17 2.77 19.46
N ILE A 20 -3.41 2.91 18.96
CA ILE A 20 -4.16 4.17 18.98
C ILE A 20 -4.43 4.62 20.42
N ALA A 21 -4.95 3.73 21.28
CA ALA A 21 -5.25 4.07 22.68
C ALA A 21 -4.00 4.39 23.52
N GLY A 22 -2.83 3.86 23.14
CA GLY A 22 -1.55 4.15 23.79
C GLY A 22 -0.82 5.40 23.28
N GLY A 23 -1.37 6.12 22.29
CA GLY A 23 -0.78 7.35 21.74
C GLY A 23 0.55 7.18 20.98
N ASN A 24 1.10 5.96 20.90
CA ASN A 24 2.39 5.67 20.26
C ASN A 24 2.22 5.51 18.74
N LEU A 25 1.97 6.62 18.08
CA LEU A 25 1.78 6.77 16.64
C LEU A 25 2.72 7.87 16.09
N PRO A 26 3.15 7.80 14.81
CA PRO A 26 3.80 8.92 14.17
C PRO A 26 2.80 10.07 13.91
N ALA A 27 3.34 11.26 13.64
CA ALA A 27 2.57 12.29 12.95
C ALA A 27 2.17 11.82 11.53
N PRO A 28 1.12 12.38 10.91
CA PRO A 28 0.77 12.07 9.52
C PRO A 28 1.97 12.25 8.58
N ASN A 29 2.29 11.20 7.83
CA ASN A 29 3.51 11.11 7.00
C ASN A 29 3.23 10.45 5.64
N ARG A 30 1.99 10.53 5.15
CA ARG A 30 1.56 9.88 3.90
C ARG A 30 2.22 10.51 2.67
N LYS A 31 3.08 9.74 2.01
CA LYS A 31 3.69 10.09 0.72
C LYS A 31 2.65 10.09 -0.41
N THR A 32 2.87 10.96 -1.37
CA THR A 32 2.04 11.10 -2.58
C THR A 32 2.21 9.92 -3.56
N ALA A 33 1.31 9.83 -4.53
CA ALA A 33 1.43 8.88 -5.64
C ALA A 33 2.74 9.05 -6.44
N ALA A 34 3.22 10.29 -6.58
CA ALA A 34 4.44 10.60 -7.31
C ALA A 34 5.69 10.10 -6.58
N GLU A 35 5.77 10.29 -5.27
CA GLU A 35 6.86 9.75 -4.44
C GLU A 35 6.88 8.22 -4.43
N LEU A 36 5.71 7.57 -4.36
CA LEU A 36 5.61 6.10 -4.44
C LEU A 36 6.04 5.57 -5.82
N LEU A 37 5.69 6.27 -6.90
CA LEU A 37 6.13 5.92 -8.25
C LEU A 37 7.64 6.12 -8.43
N ALA A 38 8.18 7.24 -7.94
CA ALA A 38 9.62 7.51 -7.98
C ALA A 38 10.42 6.45 -7.18
N TRP A 39 9.96 6.09 -5.98
CA TRP A 39 10.57 5.04 -5.16
C TRP A 39 10.63 3.67 -5.87
N LEU A 40 9.60 3.35 -6.66
CA LEU A 40 9.57 2.14 -7.48
C LEU A 40 10.50 2.25 -8.69
N GLN A 41 10.53 3.38 -9.38
CA GLN A 41 11.39 3.61 -10.55
C GLN A 41 12.88 3.59 -10.20
N ASP A 42 13.23 4.01 -8.98
CA ASP A 42 14.58 3.95 -8.40
C ASP A 42 15.04 2.51 -8.08
N ARG A 43 14.12 1.55 -7.91
CA ARG A 43 14.41 0.17 -7.46
C ARG A 43 14.07 -0.93 -8.46
N TYR A 44 13.19 -0.68 -9.42
CA TYR A 44 12.59 -1.70 -10.27
C TYR A 44 12.41 -1.25 -11.71
N HIS A 45 12.71 -2.14 -12.65
CA HIS A 45 12.38 -1.93 -14.06
C HIS A 45 10.86 -2.07 -14.28
N LEU A 46 10.16 -0.94 -14.35
CA LEU A 46 8.71 -0.88 -14.52
C LEU A 46 8.31 -0.91 -16.00
N LEU A 47 7.59 -1.95 -16.43
CA LEU A 47 6.93 -1.99 -17.74
C LEU A 47 5.49 -1.46 -17.63
N PRO A 48 5.12 -0.33 -18.28
CA PRO A 48 3.79 0.26 -18.15
C PRO A 48 2.70 -0.55 -18.84
N LEU A 49 1.58 -0.76 -18.16
CA LEU A 49 0.43 -1.55 -18.63
C LEU A 49 -0.73 -0.65 -19.06
N GLN A 50 -0.80 -0.33 -20.35
CA GLN A 50 -1.83 0.54 -20.93
C GLN A 50 -3.18 -0.17 -21.21
N SER A 51 -3.32 -1.45 -20.85
CA SER A 51 -4.56 -2.20 -21.17
C SER A 51 -5.74 -1.67 -20.34
N LYS A 52 -6.91 -1.50 -21.00
CA LYS A 52 -8.14 -1.04 -20.34
C LYS A 52 -8.52 -1.91 -19.12
N ARG A 53 -8.17 -3.20 -19.13
CA ARG A 53 -8.39 -4.14 -18.01
C ARG A 53 -7.48 -3.85 -16.82
N ALA A 54 -6.18 -3.63 -17.03
CA ALA A 54 -5.25 -3.31 -15.95
C ALA A 54 -5.59 -1.97 -15.28
N LEU A 55 -5.89 -0.95 -16.10
CA LEU A 55 -6.29 0.37 -15.60
C LEU A 55 -7.66 0.35 -14.89
N ALA A 56 -8.58 -0.53 -15.31
CA ALA A 56 -9.84 -0.75 -14.60
C ALA A 56 -9.63 -1.34 -13.20
N VAL A 57 -8.75 -2.34 -13.02
CA VAL A 57 -8.45 -2.91 -11.68
C VAL A 57 -7.95 -1.84 -10.72
N ALA A 58 -7.00 -1.00 -11.15
CA ALA A 58 -6.51 0.13 -10.34
C ALA A 58 -7.63 1.11 -9.94
N ARG A 59 -8.44 1.54 -10.92
CA ARG A 59 -9.58 2.44 -10.70
C ARG A 59 -10.62 1.85 -9.76
N ASP A 60 -10.96 0.59 -9.96
CA ASP A 60 -12.08 -0.08 -9.29
C ASP A 60 -11.72 -0.47 -7.85
N ASN A 61 -10.44 -0.74 -7.56
CA ASN A 61 -9.93 -0.85 -6.20
C ASN A 61 -10.12 0.45 -5.40
N VAL A 62 -9.93 1.64 -6.01
CA VAL A 62 -10.21 2.93 -5.36
C VAL A 62 -11.71 3.17 -5.25
N LEU A 63 -12.48 2.98 -6.32
CA LEU A 63 -13.90 3.30 -6.34
C LEU A 63 -14.74 2.40 -5.43
N PHE A 64 -14.46 1.10 -5.33
CA PHE A 64 -15.30 0.15 -4.59
C PHE A 64 -14.83 -0.15 -3.16
N ASN A 65 -13.73 0.45 -2.70
CA ASN A 65 -13.25 0.36 -1.32
C ASN A 65 -13.34 1.74 -0.64
N PRO A 66 -14.34 2.01 0.24
CA PRO A 66 -14.60 3.37 0.73
C PRO A 66 -13.38 4.07 1.38
N PRO A 67 -12.58 3.41 2.25
CA PRO A 67 -11.36 4.01 2.81
C PRO A 67 -10.24 4.32 1.80
N LEU A 68 -10.36 3.88 0.54
CA LEU A 68 -9.49 4.29 -0.57
C LEU A 68 -10.16 5.39 -1.41
N ARG A 69 -11.48 5.32 -1.62
CA ARG A 69 -12.27 6.38 -2.27
C ARG A 69 -12.18 7.71 -1.50
N GLU A 70 -12.17 7.65 -0.17
CA GLU A 70 -11.99 8.78 0.75
C GLU A 70 -10.64 9.50 0.57
N LYS A 71 -9.68 8.90 -0.14
CA LYS A 71 -8.36 9.47 -0.41
C LYS A 71 -8.28 10.24 -1.73
N LEU A 72 -9.34 10.25 -2.54
CA LEU A 72 -9.43 11.11 -3.72
C LEU A 72 -9.62 12.57 -3.29
N PRO A 73 -8.89 13.54 -3.88
CA PRO A 73 -9.17 14.96 -3.69
C PRO A 73 -10.63 15.32 -4.04
N PRO A 74 -11.24 16.32 -3.38
CA PRO A 74 -12.65 16.66 -3.60
C PRO A 74 -13.00 16.93 -5.08
N GLY A 75 -13.85 16.07 -5.65
CA GLY A 75 -14.28 16.16 -7.06
C GLY A 75 -13.33 15.51 -8.08
N GLU A 76 -12.14 15.05 -7.68
CA GLU A 76 -11.27 14.29 -8.58
C GLU A 76 -11.81 12.88 -8.88
N LYS A 77 -11.37 12.34 -10.02
CA LYS A 77 -11.60 10.96 -10.44
C LYS A 77 -10.27 10.20 -10.35
N PRO A 78 -10.28 8.87 -10.15
CA PRO A 78 -9.07 8.08 -10.21
C PRO A 78 -8.29 8.32 -11.51
N ARG A 79 -6.97 8.46 -11.38
CA ARG A 79 -5.98 8.58 -12.44
C ARG A 79 -5.09 7.32 -12.39
N PRO A 80 -5.60 6.14 -12.79
CA PRO A 80 -4.91 4.87 -12.61
C PRO A 80 -3.64 4.78 -13.46
N ALA A 81 -2.58 4.27 -12.85
CA ALA A 81 -1.38 3.75 -13.49
C ALA A 81 -1.19 2.27 -13.09
N ALA A 82 -0.65 1.47 -14.01
CA ALA A 82 -0.41 0.05 -13.80
C ALA A 82 0.93 -0.34 -14.42
N PHE A 83 1.68 -1.21 -13.75
CA PHE A 83 3.03 -1.63 -14.14
C PHE A 83 3.21 -3.13 -13.89
N ALA A 84 4.01 -3.76 -14.74
CA ALA A 84 4.57 -5.09 -14.50
C ALA A 84 6.06 -4.96 -14.17
N ILE A 85 6.54 -5.76 -13.21
CA ILE A 85 7.95 -5.89 -12.86
C ILE A 85 8.39 -7.31 -13.23
N PRO A 86 8.99 -7.54 -14.41
CA PRO A 86 9.47 -8.85 -14.84
C PRO A 86 10.71 -9.27 -14.05
N GLY A 87 10.96 -10.59 -13.93
CA GLY A 87 12.09 -11.17 -13.20
C GLY A 87 12.00 -11.09 -11.67
N PHE A 88 11.23 -10.13 -11.14
CA PHE A 88 10.82 -10.06 -9.75
C PHE A 88 9.58 -10.94 -9.51
N GLY A 89 9.42 -11.52 -8.31
CA GLY A 89 8.27 -12.38 -7.97
C GLY A 89 8.36 -13.85 -8.43
N GLY A 90 9.40 -14.24 -9.17
CA GLY A 90 9.63 -15.62 -9.59
C GLY A 90 9.10 -15.90 -11.01
N LYS A 91 8.16 -16.83 -11.17
CA LYS A 91 7.69 -17.28 -12.50
C LYS A 91 6.83 -16.24 -13.24
N TRP A 92 6.09 -15.42 -12.50
CA TRP A 92 5.17 -14.42 -13.06
C TRP A 92 5.63 -13.01 -12.67
N PRO A 93 5.43 -11.98 -13.53
CA PRO A 93 5.74 -10.60 -13.18
C PRO A 93 4.92 -10.13 -11.98
N VAL A 94 5.52 -9.32 -11.12
CA VAL A 94 4.79 -8.62 -10.06
C VAL A 94 4.00 -7.47 -10.68
N TYR A 95 2.71 -7.39 -10.41
CA TYR A 95 1.88 -6.28 -10.87
C TYR A 95 1.70 -5.23 -9.78
N VAL A 96 1.97 -3.98 -10.12
CA VAL A 96 1.80 -2.83 -9.24
C VAL A 96 0.82 -1.85 -9.87
N PHE A 97 -0.20 -1.48 -9.12
CA PHE A 97 -1.23 -0.54 -9.50
C PHE A 97 -1.16 0.64 -8.54
N ILE A 98 -1.13 1.88 -9.07
CA ILE A 98 -1.13 3.12 -8.29
C ILE A 98 -2.19 4.04 -8.87
N ASP A 99 -3.01 4.63 -8.03
CA ASP A 99 -3.87 5.74 -8.43
C ASP A 99 -3.18 7.09 -8.22
N LEU A 100 -2.92 7.82 -9.31
CA LEU A 100 -2.15 9.07 -9.30
C LEU A 100 -2.91 10.28 -8.72
N ALA A 101 -4.19 10.12 -8.39
CA ALA A 101 -4.99 11.14 -7.70
C ALA A 101 -4.96 10.94 -6.16
N SER A 102 -5.18 9.72 -5.69
CA SER A 102 -5.31 9.38 -4.25
C SER A 102 -4.05 8.83 -3.57
N GLY A 103 -3.03 8.46 -4.35
CA GLY A 103 -1.85 7.75 -3.85
C GLY A 103 -2.14 6.34 -3.32
N CYS A 104 -3.36 5.83 -3.47
CA CYS A 104 -3.69 4.44 -3.16
C CYS A 104 -2.97 3.49 -4.12
N PHE A 105 -2.48 2.37 -3.60
CA PHE A 105 -1.80 1.34 -4.41
C PHE A 105 -2.30 -0.07 -4.08
N SER A 106 -2.07 -1.00 -5.00
CA SER A 106 -2.18 -2.44 -4.76
C SER A 106 -1.07 -3.19 -5.49
N VAL A 107 -0.56 -4.25 -4.87
CA VAL A 107 0.45 -5.16 -5.46
C VAL A 107 -0.13 -6.57 -5.49
N GLU A 108 -0.06 -7.21 -6.66
CA GLU A 108 -0.41 -8.61 -6.87
C GLU A 108 0.86 -9.46 -6.96
N ASP A 109 0.75 -10.74 -6.60
CA ASP A 109 1.81 -11.76 -6.60
C ASP A 109 3.11 -11.47 -5.82
N ASN A 110 3.25 -10.32 -5.15
CA ASN A 110 4.34 -10.06 -4.20
C ASN A 110 3.88 -9.43 -2.88
N ALA A 111 3.87 -10.25 -1.83
CA ALA A 111 3.50 -9.83 -0.48
C ALA A 111 4.57 -9.00 0.24
N GLU A 112 5.85 -9.13 -0.15
CA GLU A 112 6.94 -8.35 0.42
C GLU A 112 6.93 -6.91 -0.13
N LEU A 113 6.86 -6.73 -1.45
CA LEU A 113 6.78 -5.41 -2.07
C LEU A 113 5.56 -4.61 -1.59
N ARG A 114 4.42 -5.28 -1.41
CA ARG A 114 3.23 -4.65 -0.79
C ARG A 114 3.54 -4.12 0.61
N ASP A 115 4.22 -4.91 1.44
CA ASP A 115 4.53 -4.54 2.82
C ASP A 115 5.67 -3.50 2.87
N ARG A 116 6.65 -3.52 1.95
CA ARG A 116 7.64 -2.45 1.73
C ARG A 116 6.96 -1.14 1.34
N LEU A 117 6.12 -1.14 0.30
CA LEU A 117 5.35 0.03 -0.12
C LEU A 117 4.40 0.54 0.98
N THR A 118 3.85 -0.34 1.82
CA THR A 118 3.07 0.09 3.00
C THR A 118 3.96 0.88 3.97
N ALA A 119 5.20 0.44 4.20
CA ALA A 119 6.16 1.12 5.07
C ALA A 119 6.59 2.49 4.50
N VAL A 120 6.84 2.54 3.18
CA VAL A 120 7.18 3.76 2.43
C VAL A 120 6.02 4.75 2.37
N GLN A 121 4.79 4.27 2.18
CA GLN A 121 3.61 5.13 1.99
C GLN A 121 3.33 6.02 3.19
N GLY A 122 3.57 5.58 4.43
CA GLY A 122 3.13 6.33 5.61
C GLY A 122 1.63 6.20 5.85
N LEU A 123 1.11 7.00 6.79
CA LEU A 123 -0.31 7.11 7.14
C LEU A 123 -0.74 8.58 7.11
N ASP A 124 -1.98 8.85 6.70
CA ASP A 124 -2.60 10.17 6.87
C ASP A 124 -3.43 10.26 8.17
N ALA A 125 -3.99 11.43 8.43
CA ALA A 125 -4.79 11.69 9.63
C ALA A 125 -6.04 10.80 9.76
N ASP A 126 -6.58 10.27 8.65
CA ASP A 126 -7.72 9.36 8.67
C ASP A 126 -7.28 7.91 8.86
N ASP A 127 -6.17 7.52 8.24
CA ASP A 127 -5.57 6.19 8.41
C ASP A 127 -5.13 5.96 9.86
N LEU A 128 -4.63 6.99 10.54
CA LEU A 128 -4.30 6.96 11.97
C LEU A 128 -5.51 6.66 12.88
N ARG A 129 -6.74 6.90 12.40
CA ARG A 129 -7.99 6.54 13.10
C ARG A 129 -8.46 5.11 12.79
N ASN A 130 -7.87 4.46 11.77
CA ASN A 130 -8.23 3.12 11.34
C ASN A 130 -7.30 2.05 11.97
N PRO A 131 -7.80 1.19 12.90
CA PRO A 131 -6.95 0.21 13.57
C PRO A 131 -6.29 -0.82 12.65
N TRP A 132 -6.87 -1.11 11.48
CA TRP A 132 -6.22 -2.02 10.54
C TRP A 132 -5.04 -1.34 9.83
N MET A 133 -5.21 -0.10 9.37
CA MET A 133 -4.14 0.68 8.74
C MET A 133 -2.98 0.90 9.72
N VAL A 134 -3.27 1.38 10.93
CA VAL A 134 -2.27 1.56 12.01
C VAL A 134 -1.48 0.28 12.29
N TYR A 135 -2.15 -0.86 12.49
CA TYR A 135 -1.42 -2.12 12.73
C TYR A 135 -0.64 -2.58 11.50
N ASN A 136 -1.19 -2.40 10.30
CA ASN A 136 -0.54 -2.82 9.07
C ASN A 136 0.75 -2.05 8.85
N TYR A 137 0.67 -0.72 8.89
CA TYR A 137 1.79 0.20 8.78
C TYR A 137 2.84 -0.01 9.87
N MET A 138 2.46 -0.04 11.16
CA MET A 138 3.45 -0.19 12.25
C MET A 138 4.17 -1.55 12.23
N ARG A 139 3.56 -2.61 11.66
CA ARG A 139 4.28 -3.85 11.31
C ARG A 139 5.28 -3.60 10.19
N CYS A 140 4.84 -2.98 9.10
CA CYS A 140 5.64 -2.76 7.90
C CYS A 140 6.85 -1.83 8.18
N LYS A 141 6.66 -0.69 8.85
CA LYS A 141 7.73 0.21 9.31
C LYS A 141 8.77 -0.51 10.17
N LYS A 142 8.35 -1.42 11.06
CA LYS A 142 9.27 -2.22 11.89
C LYS A 142 10.12 -3.23 11.08
N LEU A 143 9.65 -3.65 9.91
CA LEU A 143 10.37 -4.62 9.05
C LEU A 143 11.23 -3.92 7.98
N TYR A 144 10.76 -2.80 7.43
CA TYR A 144 11.29 -2.20 6.20
C TYR A 144 11.66 -0.71 6.33
N GLY A 145 11.63 -0.11 7.52
CA GLY A 145 11.90 1.33 7.69
C GLY A 145 10.81 2.24 7.09
N GLU A 146 11.11 3.52 6.88
CA GLU A 146 10.26 4.47 6.12
C GLU A 146 10.80 4.71 4.69
N ASP A 147 11.93 4.08 4.39
CA ASP A 147 12.61 4.00 3.11
C ASP A 147 12.30 2.69 2.35
N GLY A 148 11.66 1.70 2.97
CA GLY A 148 11.26 0.44 2.34
C GLY A 148 12.39 -0.57 2.12
N ASP A 149 13.62 -0.24 2.54
CA ASP A 149 14.82 -1.06 2.35
C ASP A 149 15.14 -1.86 3.63
N GLY A 150 14.84 -1.32 4.81
CA GLY A 150 14.95 -2.00 6.11
C GLY A 150 16.37 -2.46 6.44
N HIS A 151 16.51 -3.72 6.85
CA HIS A 151 17.81 -4.38 7.03
C HIS A 151 18.18 -5.29 5.85
N THR A 152 17.53 -5.16 4.69
CA THR A 152 17.87 -5.98 3.52
C THR A 152 19.05 -5.37 2.77
N ALA A 153 20.08 -6.18 2.50
CA ALA A 153 21.15 -5.79 1.60
C ALA A 153 20.56 -5.50 0.21
N ARG A 154 21.06 -4.45 -0.44
CA ARG A 154 20.70 -4.14 -1.82
C ARG A 154 21.27 -5.22 -2.75
N PRO A 155 20.53 -5.62 -3.81
CA PRO A 155 21.09 -6.42 -4.90
C PRO A 155 22.12 -5.61 -5.71
#